data_AF-A0A9W4G5Z6-F1
#
_entry.id   AF-A0A9W4G5Z6-F1
#
_cell.length_a   1.000
_cell.length_b   1.000
_cell.length_c   1.000
_cell.angle_alpha   90.00
_cell.angle_beta   90.00
_cell.angle_gamma   90.00
#
_symmetry.space_group_name_H-M   'P 1'
#
loop_
_entity.id
_entity.type
_entity.pdbx_description
1 polymer ?
#
loop_
_entity_poly.entity_id
_entity_poly.type
_entity_poly.pdbx_seq_one_letter_code
_entity_poly.pdbx_strand_id
1 'polypeptide(L)'
;MDDLQKFVKEFDKLGDKIGKLADKPEKFFKKLDKIFDKNAYLKLNSDVKQAVEAGLITPEEHFLLYGIYENRECSNVFSVSQYLQLNVDIKIAVEQEGLSAIEQFIDVGQSENRPWNPLFNINEYLNLNPDVEQAVQDGLTNATEHFLDAGIDENRSFSLVFNLPDYLALNPDIEAQVKQGLINPIKHFFDFGQFEKRECNKSREFDGVRSRQNRRLLDRRSR
;
A
#
# COMPACT_ATOMS: atom_id res chain seq x y z
N MET A 1 -21.06 -2.09 -5.08
CA MET A 1 -21.87 -1.47 -4.02
C MET A 1 -21.06 -1.59 -2.74
N ASP A 2 -20.55 -0.44 -2.28
CA ASP A 2 -20.27 -0.15 -0.87
C ASP A 2 -19.11 -0.87 -0.13
N ASP A 3 -17.88 -0.73 -0.64
CA ASP A 3 -16.67 -1.00 0.16
C ASP A 3 -16.12 0.26 0.88
N LEU A 4 -16.62 1.45 0.51
CA LEU A 4 -16.30 2.76 1.11
C LEU A 4 -16.80 2.95 2.56
N GLN A 5 -17.26 1.88 3.22
CA GLN A 5 -17.92 1.92 4.54
C GLN A 5 -17.27 1.02 5.60
N LYS A 6 -16.18 0.28 5.31
CA LYS A 6 -15.61 -0.68 6.28
C LYS A 6 -15.23 -0.02 7.59
N PHE A 7 -14.43 1.04 7.55
CA PHE A 7 -14.04 1.77 8.76
C PHE A 7 -15.08 2.76 9.26
N VAL A 8 -15.97 3.27 8.40
CA VAL A 8 -17.06 4.16 8.84
C VAL A 8 -18.04 3.44 9.77
N LYS A 9 -18.37 2.17 9.47
CA LYS A 9 -19.23 1.35 10.34
C LYS A 9 -18.54 0.95 11.65
N GLU A 10 -17.25 0.68 11.62
CA GLU A 10 -16.47 0.39 12.84
C GLU A 10 -16.24 1.65 13.69
N PHE A 11 -16.18 2.83 13.07
CA PHE A 11 -16.08 4.11 13.77
C PHE A 11 -17.28 4.36 14.68
N ASP A 12 -18.50 4.19 14.14
CA ASP A 12 -19.75 4.35 14.91
C ASP A 12 -19.82 3.39 16.12
N LYS A 13 -19.16 2.23 16.02
CA LYS A 13 -19.11 1.22 17.08
C LYS A 13 -18.04 1.53 18.14
N LEU A 14 -16.88 2.04 17.73
CA LEU A 14 -15.73 2.25 18.62
C LEU A 14 -15.77 3.62 19.31
N GLY A 15 -16.33 4.66 18.67
CA GLY A 15 -16.48 6.00 19.24
C GLY A 15 -15.17 6.52 19.83
N ASP A 16 -15.19 7.03 21.06
CA ASP A 16 -14.01 7.61 21.72
C ASP A 16 -12.86 6.60 21.99
N LYS A 17 -13.10 5.28 21.81
CA LYS A 17 -12.08 4.25 22.09
C LYS A 17 -10.89 4.30 21.13
N ILE A 18 -11.05 4.85 19.93
CA ILE A 18 -9.95 5.03 18.97
C ILE A 18 -9.10 6.28 19.28
N GLY A 19 -9.37 6.97 20.39
CA GLY A 19 -8.57 8.08 20.88
C GLY A 19 -8.45 9.21 19.87
N LYS A 20 -7.21 9.59 19.52
CA LYS A 20 -6.92 10.70 18.59
C LYS A 20 -7.50 10.48 17.19
N LEU A 21 -7.81 9.25 16.79
CA LEU A 21 -8.46 8.98 15.50
C LEU A 21 -9.90 9.48 15.46
N ALA A 22 -10.56 9.66 16.61
CA ALA A 22 -11.93 10.16 16.68
C ALA A 22 -12.06 11.59 16.12
N ASP A 23 -10.99 12.37 16.18
CA ASP A 23 -10.93 13.75 15.68
C ASP A 23 -10.55 13.84 14.19
N LYS A 24 -10.24 12.72 13.53
CA LYS A 24 -9.83 12.71 12.12
C LYS A 24 -11.04 12.90 11.20
N PRO A 25 -10.89 13.66 10.09
CA PRO A 25 -11.98 13.86 9.14
C PRO A 25 -12.28 12.60 8.33
N GLU A 26 -13.49 12.48 7.77
CA GLU A 26 -13.89 11.35 6.91
C GLU A 26 -12.89 11.05 5.77
N LYS A 27 -12.27 12.10 5.20
CA LYS A 27 -11.24 11.96 4.15
C LYS A 27 -10.03 11.13 4.63
N PHE A 28 -9.67 11.19 5.91
CA PHE A 28 -8.62 10.35 6.49
C PHE A 28 -8.97 8.87 6.37
N PHE A 29 -10.19 8.49 6.79
CA PHE A 29 -10.64 7.09 6.76
C PHE A 29 -10.81 6.55 5.34
N LYS A 30 -11.21 7.41 4.39
CA LYS A 30 -11.22 7.06 2.96
C LYS A 30 -9.82 6.70 2.46
N LYS A 31 -8.82 7.49 2.81
CA LYS A 31 -7.42 7.19 2.47
C LYS A 31 -6.87 5.97 3.20
N LEU A 32 -7.29 5.77 4.45
CA LEU A 32 -6.91 4.60 5.24
C LEU A 32 -7.43 3.30 4.62
N ASP A 33 -8.68 3.28 4.17
CA ASP A 33 -9.31 2.14 3.50
C ASP A 33 -8.53 1.73 2.24
N LYS A 34 -7.97 2.70 1.51
CA LYS A 34 -7.19 2.47 0.29
C LYS A 34 -5.84 1.80 0.52
N ILE A 35 -5.28 1.91 1.73
CA ILE A 35 -3.99 1.29 2.07
C ILE A 35 -4.09 0.09 3.00
N PHE A 36 -5.27 -0.17 3.57
CA PHE A 36 -5.51 -1.33 4.42
C PHE A 36 -6.00 -2.52 3.58
N ASP A 37 -5.27 -3.64 3.63
CA ASP A 37 -5.73 -4.90 3.08
C ASP A 37 -5.87 -5.92 4.21
N LYS A 38 -7.12 -6.30 4.51
CA LYS A 38 -7.45 -7.26 5.57
C LYS A 38 -6.69 -8.58 5.47
N ASN A 39 -6.57 -9.14 4.26
CA ASN A 39 -5.92 -10.44 4.07
C ASN A 39 -4.42 -10.33 4.29
N ALA A 40 -3.80 -9.26 3.77
CA ALA A 40 -2.40 -8.94 4.02
C ALA A 40 -2.15 -8.68 5.51
N TYR A 41 -3.00 -7.89 6.16
CA TYR A 41 -2.90 -7.56 7.59
C TYR A 41 -2.86 -8.82 8.46
N LEU A 42 -3.78 -9.75 8.24
CA LEU A 42 -3.82 -11.04 8.97
C LEU A 42 -2.63 -11.95 8.64
N LYS A 43 -2.13 -11.91 7.40
CA LYS A 43 -0.96 -12.69 6.98
C LYS A 43 0.34 -12.15 7.59
N LEU A 44 0.44 -10.84 7.74
CA LEU A 44 1.63 -10.14 8.24
C LEU A 44 1.66 -10.06 9.78
N ASN A 45 0.50 -10.18 10.44
CA ASN A 45 0.37 -10.05 11.89
C ASN A 45 -0.28 -11.31 12.48
N SER A 46 0.55 -12.35 12.67
CA SER A 46 0.05 -13.68 13.09
C SER A 46 -0.62 -13.70 14.46
N ASP A 47 -0.23 -12.79 15.36
CA ASP A 47 -0.86 -12.56 16.66
C ASP A 47 -2.29 -12.02 16.50
N VAL A 48 -2.47 -11.05 15.60
CA VAL A 48 -3.79 -10.49 15.28
C VAL A 48 -4.70 -11.55 14.66
N LYS A 49 -4.15 -12.37 13.75
CA LYS A 49 -4.88 -13.49 13.16
C LYS A 49 -5.39 -14.46 14.22
N GLN A 50 -4.56 -14.82 15.21
CA GLN A 50 -4.99 -15.70 16.31
C GLN A 50 -6.11 -15.07 17.14
N ALA A 51 -6.03 -13.77 17.45
CA ALA A 51 -7.06 -13.06 18.20
C ALA A 51 -8.41 -13.00 17.43
N VAL A 52 -8.33 -12.82 16.11
CA VAL A 52 -9.49 -12.82 15.21
C VAL A 52 -10.12 -14.21 15.09
N GLU A 53 -9.31 -15.26 14.93
CA GLU A 53 -9.79 -16.66 14.90
C GLU A 53 -10.41 -17.09 16.23
N ALA A 54 -9.95 -16.52 17.35
CA ALA A 54 -10.55 -16.69 18.67
C ALA A 54 -11.83 -15.85 18.91
N GLY A 55 -12.23 -15.03 17.94
CA GLY A 55 -13.44 -14.19 18.02
C GLY A 55 -13.32 -13.02 19.01
N LEU A 56 -12.10 -12.62 19.38
CA LEU A 56 -11.86 -11.56 20.38
C LEU A 56 -11.96 -10.16 19.80
N ILE A 57 -11.61 -9.99 18.53
CA ILE A 57 -11.53 -8.71 17.83
C ILE A 57 -11.65 -8.93 16.32
N THR A 58 -12.15 -7.95 15.56
CA THR A 58 -12.03 -7.98 14.10
C THR A 58 -10.66 -7.42 13.65
N PRO A 59 -10.20 -7.75 12.43
CA PRO A 59 -8.97 -7.15 11.90
C PRO A 59 -9.03 -5.62 11.85
N GLU A 60 -10.18 -5.07 11.46
CA GLU A 60 -10.44 -3.64 11.36
C GLU A 60 -10.43 -2.97 12.75
N GLU A 61 -11.08 -3.58 13.74
CA GLU A 61 -11.04 -3.10 15.14
C GLU A 61 -9.62 -3.10 15.69
N HIS A 62 -8.87 -4.19 15.50
CA HIS A 62 -7.49 -4.26 15.96
C HIS A 62 -6.63 -3.19 15.28
N PHE A 63 -6.80 -3.00 13.97
CA PHE A 63 -6.04 -2.02 13.22
C PHE A 63 -6.29 -0.59 13.72
N LEU A 64 -7.56 -0.22 13.94
CA LEU A 64 -7.94 1.10 14.46
C LEU A 64 -7.49 1.33 15.91
N LEU A 65 -7.66 0.33 16.79
CA LEU A 65 -7.33 0.48 18.21
C LEU A 65 -5.83 0.42 18.49
N TYR A 66 -5.10 -0.40 17.74
CA TYR A 66 -3.70 -0.73 18.03
C TYR A 66 -2.80 -0.60 16.80
N GLY A 67 -3.18 -1.21 15.67
CA GLY A 67 -2.31 -1.40 14.52
C GLY A 67 -1.69 -0.12 13.95
N ILE A 68 -2.46 0.97 13.89
CA ILE A 68 -1.99 2.28 13.41
C ILE A 68 -0.86 2.83 14.30
N TYR A 69 -1.02 2.77 15.62
CA TYR A 69 -0.05 3.33 16.58
C TYR A 69 1.08 2.35 16.92
N GLU A 70 0.87 1.05 16.71
CA GLU A 70 1.92 0.03 16.74
C GLU A 70 2.73 -0.02 15.44
N ASN A 71 2.40 0.80 14.44
CA ASN A 71 3.06 0.83 13.14
C ASN A 71 3.10 -0.55 12.45
N ARG A 72 2.00 -1.31 12.56
CA ARG A 72 1.87 -2.64 11.95
C ARG A 72 1.75 -2.54 10.43
N GLU A 73 2.37 -3.48 9.73
CA GLU A 73 2.22 -3.61 8.28
C GLU A 73 0.75 -3.92 7.93
N CYS A 74 0.15 -3.12 7.04
CA CYS A 74 -1.29 -3.15 6.74
C CYS A 74 -1.66 -3.54 5.32
N SER A 75 -0.71 -3.51 4.37
CA SER A 75 -0.89 -4.06 3.02
C SER A 75 0.45 -4.43 2.38
N ASN A 76 0.42 -5.07 1.21
CA ASN A 76 1.62 -5.29 0.40
C ASN A 76 1.88 -4.15 -0.60
N VAL A 77 0.94 -3.22 -0.75
CA VAL A 77 1.10 -2.02 -1.59
C VAL A 77 1.85 -0.96 -0.79
N PHE A 78 1.34 -0.59 0.39
CA PHE A 78 1.99 0.35 1.30
C PHE A 78 2.64 -0.42 2.47
N SER A 79 3.97 -0.35 2.56
CA SER A 79 4.72 -0.92 3.68
C SER A 79 5.19 0.16 4.65
N VAL A 80 4.81 0.02 5.92
CA VAL A 80 5.17 0.94 7.00
C VAL A 80 6.68 0.97 7.19
N SER A 81 7.32 -0.20 7.27
CA SER A 81 8.77 -0.28 7.45
C SER A 81 9.55 0.34 6.28
N GLN A 82 9.05 0.21 5.05
CA GLN A 82 9.67 0.84 3.89
C GLN A 82 9.48 2.35 3.89
N TYR A 83 8.27 2.84 4.20
CA TYR A 83 8.00 4.27 4.31
C TYR A 83 8.93 4.94 5.33
N LEU A 84 9.12 4.32 6.51
CA LEU A 84 10.04 4.81 7.54
C LEU A 84 11.52 4.73 7.12
N GLN A 85 11.90 3.73 6.33
CA GLN A 85 13.27 3.64 5.79
C GLN A 85 13.56 4.73 4.75
N LEU A 86 12.55 5.09 3.95
CA LEU A 86 12.66 6.13 2.93
C LEU A 86 12.56 7.54 3.51
N ASN A 87 11.93 7.71 4.66
CA ASN A 87 11.69 9.00 5.33
C ASN A 87 12.26 8.98 6.75
N VAL A 88 13.57 9.16 6.85
CA VAL A 88 14.32 9.06 8.12
C VAL A 88 13.87 10.10 9.15
N ASP A 89 13.47 11.29 8.70
CA ASP A 89 12.88 12.33 9.54
C ASP A 89 11.58 11.86 10.22
N ILE A 90 10.69 11.23 9.44
CA ILE A 90 9.44 10.65 9.98
C ILE A 90 9.76 9.51 10.94
N LYS A 91 10.73 8.65 10.62
CA LYS A 91 11.16 7.59 11.52
C LYS A 91 11.60 8.13 12.88
N ILE A 92 12.40 9.19 12.90
CA ILE A 92 12.85 9.81 14.14
C ILE A 92 11.65 10.35 14.93
N ALA A 93 10.71 11.04 14.27
CA ALA A 93 9.52 11.59 14.92
C ALA A 93 8.61 10.47 15.48
N VAL A 94 8.41 9.38 14.76
CA VAL A 94 7.68 8.19 15.23
C VAL A 94 8.34 7.59 16.48
N GLU A 95 9.66 7.43 16.48
CA GLU A 95 10.41 6.84 17.60
C GLU A 95 10.47 7.74 18.84
N GLN A 96 10.49 9.07 18.67
CA GLN A 96 10.66 10.02 19.78
C GLN A 96 9.35 10.60 20.32
N GLU A 97 8.35 10.80 19.46
CA GLU A 97 7.11 11.51 19.79
C GLU A 97 5.89 10.57 19.81
N GLY A 98 6.07 9.29 19.46
CA GLY A 98 4.98 8.31 19.43
C GLY A 98 3.95 8.60 18.33
N LEU A 99 4.39 9.18 17.22
CA LEU A 99 3.53 9.40 16.03
C LEU A 99 3.29 8.07 15.30
N SER A 100 2.18 8.01 14.54
CA SER A 100 1.95 6.91 13.60
C SER A 100 2.54 7.24 12.23
N ALA A 101 3.31 6.32 11.65
CA ALA A 101 3.79 6.39 10.28
C ALA A 101 2.63 6.42 9.27
N ILE A 102 1.54 5.72 9.58
CA ILE A 102 0.33 5.68 8.75
C ILE A 102 -0.37 7.04 8.76
N GLU A 103 -0.50 7.67 9.94
CA GLU A 103 -1.03 9.04 10.01
C GLU A 103 -0.14 10.02 9.23
N GLN A 104 1.18 9.95 9.43
CA GLN A 104 2.14 10.80 8.71
C GLN A 104 2.04 10.61 7.20
N PHE A 105 1.87 9.38 6.72
CA PHE A 105 1.68 9.10 5.30
C PHE A 105 0.37 9.73 4.77
N ILE A 106 -0.75 9.52 5.46
CA ILE A 106 -2.08 9.97 5.02
C ILE A 106 -2.22 11.50 5.07
N ASP A 107 -1.77 12.12 6.17
CA ASP A 107 -1.98 13.53 6.45
C ASP A 107 -0.98 14.43 5.72
N VAL A 108 0.27 13.97 5.55
CA VAL A 108 1.38 14.81 5.07
C VAL A 108 2.12 14.18 3.90
N GLY A 109 2.47 12.90 4.01
CA GLY A 109 3.38 12.22 3.09
C GLY A 109 2.91 12.21 1.64
N GLN A 110 1.61 11.98 1.42
CA GLN A 110 1.03 12.01 0.06
C GLN A 110 1.11 13.42 -0.56
N SER A 111 0.72 14.46 0.19
CA SER A 111 0.75 15.84 -0.31
C SER A 111 2.16 16.38 -0.52
N GLU A 112 3.14 15.91 0.25
CA GLU A 112 4.55 16.26 0.10
C GLU A 112 5.26 15.39 -0.96
N ASN A 113 4.54 14.51 -1.67
CA ASN A 113 5.11 13.59 -2.66
C ASN A 113 6.29 12.77 -2.09
N ARG A 114 6.17 12.33 -0.83
CA ARG A 114 7.22 11.54 -0.18
C ARG A 114 7.31 10.13 -0.75
N PRO A 115 8.52 9.58 -0.92
CA PRO A 115 8.70 8.20 -1.38
C PRO A 115 8.15 7.21 -0.34
N TRP A 116 7.34 6.24 -0.77
CA TRP A 116 6.69 5.27 0.13
C TRP A 116 6.77 3.81 -0.32
N ASN A 117 6.99 3.58 -1.62
CA ASN A 117 7.22 2.25 -2.15
C ASN A 117 8.38 2.31 -3.14
N PRO A 118 9.42 1.45 -3.02
CA PRO A 118 10.59 1.48 -3.89
C PRO A 118 10.29 1.13 -5.36
N LEU A 119 9.13 0.54 -5.65
CA LEU A 119 8.65 0.25 -7.01
C LEU A 119 7.80 1.38 -7.60
N PHE A 120 7.40 2.37 -6.79
CA PHE A 120 6.60 3.51 -7.22
C PHE A 120 7.42 4.79 -7.13
N ASN A 121 7.80 5.34 -8.30
CA ASN A 121 8.42 6.65 -8.39
C ASN A 121 7.40 7.64 -8.93
N ILE A 122 7.20 8.75 -8.21
CA ILE A 122 6.20 9.76 -8.53
C ILE A 122 6.46 10.40 -9.91
N ASN A 123 7.71 10.79 -10.19
CA ASN A 123 8.04 11.41 -11.47
C ASN A 123 7.88 10.41 -12.62
N GLU A 124 8.25 9.15 -12.43
CA GLU A 124 8.01 8.11 -13.43
C GLU A 124 6.51 7.91 -13.67
N TYR A 125 5.71 7.83 -12.62
CA TYR A 125 4.26 7.66 -12.76
C TYR A 125 3.60 8.80 -13.52
N LEU A 126 3.96 10.05 -13.23
CA LEU A 126 3.42 11.21 -13.94
C LEU A 126 3.88 11.24 -15.41
N ASN A 127 5.15 10.96 -15.68
CA ASN A 127 5.67 10.86 -17.06
C ASN A 127 4.96 9.76 -17.87
N LEU A 128 4.61 8.64 -17.23
CA LEU A 128 3.90 7.53 -17.87
C LEU A 128 2.41 7.81 -18.06
N ASN A 129 1.84 8.79 -17.34
CA ASN A 129 0.41 9.10 -17.35
C ASN A 129 0.19 10.63 -17.44
N PRO A 130 0.34 11.24 -18.63
CA PRO A 130 0.25 12.70 -18.81
C PRO A 130 -1.09 13.30 -18.40
N ASP A 131 -2.18 12.53 -18.46
CA ASP A 131 -3.49 12.94 -17.97
C ASP A 131 -3.51 13.11 -16.44
N VAL A 132 -2.80 12.25 -15.72
CA VAL A 132 -2.62 12.35 -14.27
C VAL A 132 -1.71 13.53 -13.94
N GLU A 133 -0.63 13.74 -14.71
CA GLU A 133 0.22 14.92 -14.57
C GLU A 133 -0.58 16.22 -14.68
N GLN A 134 -1.46 16.33 -15.69
CA GLN A 134 -2.34 17.48 -15.83
C GLN A 134 -3.27 17.64 -14.62
N ALA A 135 -3.89 16.56 -14.14
CA ALA A 135 -4.75 16.61 -12.96
C ALA A 135 -4.01 17.05 -11.69
N VAL A 136 -2.73 16.69 -11.55
CA VAL A 136 -1.86 17.17 -10.46
C VAL A 136 -1.56 18.67 -10.61
N GLN A 137 -1.25 19.14 -11.82
CA GLN A 137 -1.02 20.56 -12.09
C GLN A 137 -2.27 21.42 -11.83
N ASP A 138 -3.45 20.87 -12.12
CA ASP A 138 -4.75 21.50 -11.87
C ASP A 138 -5.17 21.44 -10.39
N GLY A 139 -4.36 20.79 -9.53
CA GLY A 139 -4.62 20.65 -8.09
C GLY A 139 -5.79 19.72 -7.74
N LEU A 140 -6.20 18.85 -8.67
CA LEU A 140 -7.31 17.92 -8.47
C LEU A 140 -6.90 16.67 -7.67
N THR A 141 -5.62 16.30 -7.71
CA THR A 141 -5.06 15.14 -7.03
C THR A 141 -3.54 15.29 -6.82
N ASN A 142 -2.91 14.30 -6.21
CA ASN A 142 -1.45 14.08 -6.28
C ASN A 142 -1.16 12.69 -6.85
N ALA A 143 0.08 12.43 -7.26
CA ALA A 143 0.47 11.16 -7.90
C ALA A 143 0.13 9.92 -7.04
N THR A 144 0.38 10.00 -5.74
CA THR A 144 0.14 8.88 -4.81
C THR A 144 -1.35 8.67 -4.58
N GLU A 145 -2.11 9.74 -4.34
CA GLU A 145 -3.57 9.70 -4.19
C GLU A 145 -4.22 9.12 -5.45
N HIS A 146 -3.84 9.60 -6.64
CA HIS A 146 -4.35 9.02 -7.90
C HIS A 146 -4.01 7.53 -8.04
N PHE A 147 -2.77 7.13 -7.76
CA PHE A 147 -2.37 5.73 -7.90
C PHE A 147 -3.15 4.80 -6.97
N LEU A 148 -3.30 5.17 -5.70
CA LEU A 148 -4.04 4.37 -4.70
C LEU A 148 -5.55 4.41 -4.93
N ASP A 149 -6.11 5.54 -5.35
CA ASP A 149 -7.56 5.71 -5.50
C ASP A 149 -8.11 5.11 -6.79
N ALA A 150 -7.35 5.21 -7.88
CA ALA A 150 -7.79 4.84 -9.24
C ALA A 150 -6.73 4.06 -10.03
N GLY A 151 -5.45 4.44 -9.94
CA GLY A 151 -4.40 3.94 -10.84
C GLY A 151 -4.21 2.42 -10.83
N ILE A 152 -4.32 1.78 -9.65
CA ILE A 152 -4.28 0.31 -9.54
C ILE A 152 -5.46 -0.33 -10.29
N ASP A 153 -6.68 0.18 -10.09
CA ASP A 153 -7.90 -0.36 -10.69
C ASP A 153 -7.99 -0.09 -12.20
N GLU A 154 -7.46 1.05 -12.63
CA GLU A 154 -7.31 1.45 -14.04
C GLU A 154 -6.14 0.74 -14.74
N ASN A 155 -5.36 -0.07 -14.02
CA ASN A 155 -4.18 -0.76 -14.55
C ASN A 155 -3.11 0.20 -15.13
N ARG A 156 -2.94 1.38 -14.51
CA ARG A 156 -1.97 2.40 -14.96
C ARG A 156 -0.53 1.90 -14.84
N SER A 157 0.30 2.29 -15.80
CA SER A 157 1.74 2.05 -15.74
C SER A 157 2.35 2.90 -14.61
N PHE A 158 3.00 2.25 -13.64
CA PHE A 158 3.47 2.92 -12.41
C PHE A 158 4.97 2.79 -12.13
N SER A 159 5.66 2.02 -12.96
CA SER A 159 7.07 1.69 -12.76
C SER A 159 7.71 1.37 -14.10
N LEU A 160 8.99 1.70 -14.25
CA LEU A 160 9.79 1.17 -15.37
C LEU A 160 10.21 -0.30 -15.15
N VAL A 161 10.17 -0.78 -13.90
CA VAL A 161 10.52 -2.16 -13.55
C VAL A 161 9.36 -3.12 -13.81
N PHE A 162 8.12 -2.70 -13.54
CA PHE A 162 6.92 -3.50 -13.79
C PHE A 162 6.23 -3.06 -15.09
N ASN A 163 6.13 -3.99 -16.05
CA ASN A 163 5.40 -3.79 -17.29
C ASN A 163 4.20 -4.74 -17.33
N LEU A 164 2.97 -4.20 -17.28
CA LEU A 164 1.76 -5.00 -17.19
C LEU A 164 1.58 -5.97 -18.40
N PRO A 165 1.69 -5.51 -19.67
CA PRO A 165 1.62 -6.43 -20.81
C PRO A 165 2.61 -7.60 -20.74
N ASP A 166 3.85 -7.34 -20.32
CA ASP A 166 4.85 -8.39 -20.13
C ASP A 166 4.52 -9.30 -18.96
N TYR A 167 4.08 -8.74 -17.82
CA TYR A 167 3.67 -9.53 -16.67
C TYR A 167 2.57 -10.53 -17.03
N LEU A 168 1.56 -10.11 -17.79
CA LEU A 168 0.51 -11.01 -18.26
C LEU A 168 1.01 -12.04 -19.26
N ALA A 169 1.84 -11.64 -20.22
CA ALA A 169 2.40 -12.55 -21.23
C ALA A 169 3.33 -13.62 -20.63
N LEU A 170 4.07 -13.27 -19.58
CA LEU A 170 4.99 -14.18 -18.88
C LEU A 170 4.30 -15.05 -17.82
N ASN A 171 3.07 -14.71 -17.43
CA ASN A 171 2.30 -15.42 -16.41
C ASN A 171 0.89 -15.77 -16.93
N PRO A 172 0.77 -16.78 -17.82
CA PRO A 172 -0.51 -17.11 -18.48
C PRO A 172 -1.63 -17.50 -17.52
N ASP A 173 -1.30 -18.04 -16.34
CA ASP A 173 -2.26 -18.36 -15.28
C ASP A 173 -2.89 -17.11 -14.66
N ILE A 174 -2.15 -16.00 -14.61
CA ILE A 174 -2.65 -14.70 -14.14
C ILE A 174 -3.47 -14.05 -15.24
N GLU A 175 -2.99 -14.07 -16.49
CA GLU A 175 -3.74 -13.57 -17.64
C GLU A 175 -5.12 -14.25 -17.76
N ALA A 176 -5.19 -15.57 -17.56
CA ALA A 176 -6.44 -16.31 -17.60
C ALA A 176 -7.44 -15.86 -16.52
N GLN A 177 -6.97 -15.54 -15.31
CA GLN A 177 -7.82 -15.04 -14.22
C GLN A 177 -8.27 -13.59 -14.45
N VAL A 178 -7.39 -12.74 -14.99
CA VAL A 178 -7.72 -11.35 -15.37
C VAL A 178 -8.78 -11.32 -16.47
N LYS A 179 -8.67 -12.18 -17.50
CA LYS A 179 -9.69 -12.30 -18.57
C LYS A 179 -11.05 -12.74 -18.05
N GLN A 180 -11.09 -13.46 -16.93
CA GLN A 180 -12.32 -13.86 -16.25
C GLN A 180 -12.83 -12.78 -15.27
N GLY A 181 -12.12 -11.66 -15.11
CA GLY A 181 -12.46 -10.60 -14.16
C GLY A 181 -12.30 -11.02 -12.70
N LEU A 182 -11.51 -12.07 -12.41
CA LEU A 182 -11.37 -12.63 -11.06
C LEU A 182 -10.37 -11.85 -10.20
N ILE A 183 -9.34 -11.27 -10.82
CA ILE A 183 -8.26 -10.58 -10.12
C ILE A 183 -7.85 -9.30 -10.85
N ASN A 184 -7.34 -8.34 -10.09
CA ASN A 184 -6.57 -7.22 -10.63
C ASN A 184 -5.08 -7.63 -10.71
N PRO A 185 -4.41 -7.49 -11.87
CA PRO A 185 -3.04 -7.96 -12.06
C PRO A 185 -1.98 -7.17 -11.30
N ILE A 186 -2.19 -5.85 -11.11
CA ILE A 186 -1.30 -5.02 -10.30
C ILE A 186 -1.41 -5.43 -8.83
N LYS A 187 -2.64 -5.61 -8.33
CA LYS A 187 -2.87 -6.13 -6.98
C LYS A 187 -2.25 -7.51 -6.79
N HIS A 188 -2.45 -8.42 -7.74
CA HIS A 188 -1.81 -9.74 -7.71
C HIS A 188 -0.28 -9.64 -7.67
N PHE A 189 0.32 -8.74 -8.45
CA PHE A 189 1.76 -8.53 -8.42
C PHE A 189 2.24 -8.08 -7.03
N PHE A 190 1.58 -7.10 -6.42
CA PHE A 190 1.93 -6.65 -5.06
C PHE A 190 1.70 -7.73 -4.00
N ASP A 191 0.61 -8.49 -4.08
CA ASP A 191 0.26 -9.47 -3.05
C ASP A 191 1.02 -10.79 -3.15
N PHE A 192 1.39 -11.20 -4.37
CA PHE A 192 1.96 -12.50 -4.67
C PHE A 192 3.16 -12.42 -5.60
N GLY A 193 3.00 -11.79 -6.77
CA GLY A 193 3.96 -11.86 -7.86
C GLY A 193 5.39 -11.46 -7.49
N GLN A 194 5.55 -10.37 -6.73
CA GLN A 194 6.87 -9.91 -6.28
C GLN A 194 7.54 -10.88 -5.30
N PHE A 195 6.76 -11.61 -4.50
CA PHE A 195 7.25 -12.58 -3.51
C PHE A 195 7.51 -13.96 -4.10
N GLU A 196 6.73 -14.35 -5.12
CA GLU A 196 6.91 -15.56 -5.93
C GLU A 196 8.04 -15.42 -6.95
N LYS A 197 8.64 -14.21 -7.06
CA LYS A 197 9.69 -13.87 -8.03
C LYS A 197 9.23 -14.03 -9.49
N ARG A 198 7.93 -13.87 -9.75
CA ARG A 198 7.40 -13.88 -11.12
C ARG A 198 8.06 -12.80 -11.96
N GLU A 199 8.38 -13.11 -13.20
CA GLU A 199 8.91 -12.12 -14.14
C GLU A 199 7.81 -11.12 -14.49
N CYS A 200 8.15 -9.83 -14.50
CA CYS A 200 7.19 -8.72 -14.68
C CYS A 200 7.61 -7.71 -15.75
N ASN A 201 8.69 -8.01 -16.47
CA ASN A 201 9.21 -7.22 -17.59
C ASN A 201 10.15 -8.14 -18.39
N LYS A 202 10.11 -8.07 -19.73
CA LYS A 202 11.01 -8.84 -20.60
C LYS A 202 12.39 -8.18 -20.77
N SER A 203 12.55 -6.92 -20.36
CA SER A 203 13.80 -6.19 -20.46
C SER A 203 14.83 -6.68 -19.43
N ARG A 204 15.95 -7.19 -19.95
CA ARG A 204 17.10 -7.68 -19.17
C ARG A 204 17.88 -6.58 -18.44
N GLU A 205 17.64 -5.30 -18.76
CA GLU A 205 18.34 -4.17 -18.13
C GLU A 205 17.90 -3.97 -16.68
N PHE A 206 16.66 -4.35 -16.34
CA PHE A 206 16.10 -4.20 -14.99
C PHE A 206 16.31 -5.44 -14.09
N ASP A 207 16.72 -6.58 -14.67
CA ASP A 207 17.15 -7.76 -13.90
C ASP A 207 18.39 -7.48 -13.03
N GLY A 208 19.24 -6.53 -13.45
CA GLY A 208 20.37 -6.03 -12.67
C GLY A 208 19.98 -5.22 -11.44
N VAL A 209 18.88 -4.44 -11.52
CA VAL A 209 18.33 -3.63 -10.41
C VAL A 209 17.66 -4.54 -9.38
N ARG A 210 16.93 -5.57 -9.84
CA ARG A 210 16.43 -6.67 -9.00
C ARG A 210 17.54 -7.28 -8.14
N SER A 211 18.75 -7.48 -8.69
CA SER A 211 19.87 -8.07 -7.94
C SER A 211 20.47 -7.18 -6.84
N ARG A 212 20.27 -5.85 -6.90
CA ARG A 212 20.83 -4.89 -5.92
C ARG A 212 19.79 -4.48 -4.87
N GLN A 213 18.53 -4.29 -5.26
CA GLN A 213 17.43 -4.08 -4.31
C GLN A 213 17.07 -5.36 -3.54
N ASN A 214 16.95 -6.53 -4.20
CA ASN A 214 16.64 -7.78 -3.48
C ASN A 214 17.78 -8.28 -2.58
N ARG A 215 19.06 -8.01 -2.89
CA ARG A 215 20.18 -8.33 -1.99
C ARG A 215 20.10 -7.57 -0.67
N ARG A 216 19.58 -6.34 -0.66
CA ARG A 216 19.35 -5.58 0.58
C ARG A 216 18.05 -5.98 1.29
N LEU A 217 17.04 -6.48 0.55
CA LEU A 217 15.72 -6.85 1.09
C LEU A 217 15.69 -8.26 1.72
N LEU A 218 16.49 -9.22 1.23
CA LEU A 218 16.54 -10.59 1.78
C LEU A 218 17.53 -10.77 2.93
N ASP A 219 18.57 -9.94 3.02
CA ASP A 219 19.60 -10.05 4.07
C ASP A 219 19.13 -9.62 5.48
N ARG A 220 17.97 -8.97 5.59
CA ARG A 220 17.45 -8.43 6.85
C ARG A 220 16.17 -9.09 7.38
N ARG A 221 15.59 -10.05 6.65
CA ARG A 221 14.46 -10.87 7.13
C ARG A 221 14.90 -12.24 7.68
N SER A 222 16.21 -12.49 7.76
CA SER A 222 16.81 -13.71 8.31
C SER A 222 17.53 -13.47 9.64
N ARG A 223 17.15 -12.44 10.41
CA ARG A 223 17.67 -12.18 11.75
C ARG A 223 16.54 -11.83 12.69
#